data_AF-A0AAD7T5U9-F1
#
_entry.id   AF-A0AAD7T5U9-F1
#
_cell.length_a   1.000
_cell.length_b   1.000
_cell.length_c   1.000
_cell.angle_alpha   90.00
_cell.angle_beta   90.00
_cell.angle_gamma   90.00
#
_symmetry.space_group_name_H-M   'P 1'
#
loop_
_entity.id
_entity.type
_entity.pdbx_description
1 polymer ?
#
loop_
_entity_poly.entity_id
_entity_poly.type
_entity_poly.pdbx_seq_one_letter_code
_entity_poly.pdbx_strand_id
1 'polypeptide(L)'
;MLNSMLEQMDADIRRQNQAAGNVLEQNIQDNKSAKEQMEDSLAKVLADIDSQDRNMVSLKIAIEVKKGLISVAQTQLAVRSQRPRKELCHDPAQVQLLAEVQEHSAYIKRLSGYLSQADMELQALNRTQLFLEQKIQDKSLSLDIDQAIYVQLFQTIAVYTF
;
A
#
# COMPACT_ATOMS: atom_id res chain seq x y z
N MET A 1 5.78 64.74 15.44
CA MET A 1 6.87 63.92 14.85
C MET A 1 7.00 62.58 15.57
N LEU A 2 7.15 62.54 16.90
CA LEU A 2 7.22 61.27 17.65
C LEU A 2 5.90 60.48 17.61
N ASN A 3 4.76 61.12 17.91
CA ASN A 3 3.45 60.43 17.86
C ASN A 3 3.10 59.90 16.47
N SER A 4 3.37 60.68 15.42
CA SER A 4 3.16 60.23 14.03
C SER A 4 4.07 59.06 13.64
N MET A 5 5.27 58.96 14.21
CA MET A 5 6.16 57.81 14.00
C MET A 5 5.66 56.56 14.74
N LEU A 6 5.14 56.71 15.96
CA LEU A 6 4.53 55.62 16.72
C LEU A 6 3.27 55.08 16.05
N GLU A 7 2.38 55.96 15.59
CA GLU A 7 1.18 55.59 14.84
C GLU A 7 1.51 54.83 13.55
N GLN A 8 2.55 55.27 12.83
CA GLN A 8 3.02 54.58 11.64
C GLN A 8 3.62 53.21 11.96
N MET A 9 4.41 53.10 13.03
CA MET A 9 5.01 51.84 13.48
C MET A 9 3.94 50.81 13.87
N ASP A 10 2.90 51.23 14.61
CA ASP A 10 1.79 50.34 14.96
C ASP A 10 0.99 49.89 13.74
N ALA A 11 0.77 50.79 12.77
CA ALA A 11 0.10 50.45 11.52
C ALA A 11 0.91 49.43 10.71
N ASP A 12 2.23 49.57 10.65
CA ASP A 12 3.11 48.65 9.94
C ASP A 12 3.18 47.27 10.62
N ILE A 13 3.25 47.22 11.97
CA ILE A 13 3.17 45.96 12.74
C ILE A 13 1.85 45.25 12.49
N ARG A 14 0.72 45.97 12.51
CA ARG A 14 -0.60 45.38 12.23
C ARG A 14 -0.69 44.81 10.82
N ARG A 15 -0.19 45.52 9.80
CA ARG A 15 -0.14 45.00 8.43
C ARG A 15 0.73 43.76 8.30
N GLN A 16 1.89 43.73 8.95
CA GLN A 16 2.78 42.56 8.94
C GLN A 16 2.12 41.35 9.60
N ASN A 17 1.48 41.54 10.76
CA ASN A 17 0.77 40.46 11.44
C ASN A 17 -0.40 39.94 10.61
N GLN A 18 -1.20 40.83 9.99
CA GLN A 18 -2.30 40.40 9.12
C GLN A 18 -1.79 39.62 7.89
N ALA A 19 -0.72 40.10 7.25
CA ALA A 19 -0.12 39.40 6.12
C ALA A 19 0.43 38.03 6.52
N ALA A 20 1.13 37.93 7.66
CA ALA A 20 1.63 36.67 8.19
C ALA A 20 0.50 35.70 8.55
N GLY A 21 -0.59 36.20 9.15
CA GLY A 21 -1.78 35.41 9.48
C GLY A 21 -2.44 34.81 8.24
N ASN A 22 -2.61 35.60 7.18
CA ASN A 22 -3.20 35.12 5.91
C ASN A 22 -2.34 34.04 5.25
N VAL A 23 -1.00 34.22 5.23
CA VAL A 23 -0.08 33.22 4.67
C VAL A 23 -0.13 31.93 5.49
N LEU A 24 -0.18 32.03 6.81
CA LEU A 24 -0.26 30.87 7.69
C LEU A 24 -1.60 30.13 7.55
N GLU A 25 -2.71 30.85 7.40
CA GLU A 25 -4.02 30.25 7.13
C GLU A 25 -4.02 29.45 5.81
N GLN A 26 -3.45 30.03 4.75
CA GLN A 26 -3.31 29.34 3.48
C GLN A 26 -2.45 28.08 3.61
N ASN A 27 -1.30 28.18 4.29
CA ASN A 27 -0.42 27.04 4.52
C ASN A 27 -1.11 25.92 5.31
N ILE A 28 -1.91 26.26 6.33
CA ILE A 28 -2.72 25.30 7.08
C ILE A 28 -3.70 24.60 6.14
N GLN A 29 -4.39 25.34 5.27
CA GLN A 29 -5.37 24.77 4.34
C GLN A 29 -4.71 23.86 3.28
N ASP A 30 -3.56 24.26 2.76
CA ASP A 30 -2.78 23.47 1.81
C ASP A 30 -2.24 22.20 2.48
N ASN A 31 -1.74 22.31 3.71
CA ASN A 31 -1.26 21.18 4.49
C ASN A 31 -2.39 20.19 4.81
N LYS A 32 -3.59 20.66 5.14
CA LYS A 32 -4.79 19.82 5.35
C LYS A 32 -5.16 19.06 4.08
N SER A 33 -5.29 19.77 2.96
CA SER A 33 -5.62 19.16 1.66
C SER A 33 -4.59 18.11 1.25
N ALA A 34 -3.30 18.38 1.47
CA ALA A 34 -2.24 17.42 1.19
C ALA A 34 -2.29 16.19 2.12
N LYS A 35 -2.62 16.38 3.40
CA LYS A 35 -2.81 15.27 4.37
C LYS A 35 -3.97 14.37 3.95
N GLU A 36 -5.11 14.96 3.61
CA GLU A 36 -6.31 14.22 3.14
C GLU A 36 -5.98 13.37 1.90
N GLN A 37 -5.26 13.93 0.92
CA GLN A 37 -4.84 13.17 -0.27
C GLN A 37 -3.91 11.99 0.07
N MET A 38 -3.05 12.13 1.08
CA MET A 38 -2.19 11.05 1.56
C MET A 38 -3.01 9.98 2.27
N GLU A 39 -3.99 10.36 3.09
CA GLU A 39 -4.91 9.44 3.78
C GLU A 39 -5.77 8.65 2.78
N ASP A 40 -6.30 9.31 1.74
CA ASP A 40 -7.01 8.67 0.64
C ASP A 40 -6.12 7.67 -0.11
N SER A 41 -4.85 8.03 -0.32
CA SER A 41 -3.88 7.15 -0.97
C SER A 41 -3.54 5.95 -0.08
N LEU A 42 -3.41 6.16 1.23
CA LEU A 42 -3.19 5.09 2.21
C LEU A 42 -4.37 4.11 2.21
N ALA A 43 -5.61 4.61 2.20
CA ALA A 43 -6.80 3.77 2.13
C ALA A 43 -6.81 2.87 0.87
N LYS A 44 -6.38 3.39 -0.28
CA LYS A 44 -6.23 2.61 -1.52
C LYS A 44 -5.15 1.53 -1.38
N VAL A 45 -3.98 1.89 -0.84
CA VAL A 45 -2.88 0.93 -0.63
C VAL A 45 -3.30 -0.20 0.31
N LEU A 46 -4.05 0.09 1.37
CA LEU A 46 -4.59 -0.94 2.27
C LEU A 46 -5.58 -1.87 1.55
N ALA A 47 -6.46 -1.32 0.69
CA ALA A 47 -7.36 -2.13 -0.11
C ALA A 47 -6.61 -3.03 -1.12
N ASP A 48 -5.52 -2.51 -1.70
CA ASP A 48 -4.67 -3.26 -2.63
C ASP A 48 -3.92 -4.39 -1.89
N ILE A 49 -3.41 -4.15 -0.68
CA ILE A 49 -2.80 -5.17 0.19
C ILE A 49 -3.79 -6.30 0.45
N ASP A 50 -4.99 -5.98 0.91
CA ASP A 50 -6.06 -6.94 1.18
C ASP A 50 -6.41 -7.77 -0.07
N SER A 51 -6.45 -7.12 -1.23
CA SER A 51 -6.69 -7.77 -2.52
C SER A 51 -5.57 -8.76 -2.86
N GLN A 52 -4.32 -8.34 -2.65
CA GLN A 52 -3.16 -9.16 -2.96
C GLN A 52 -3.04 -10.37 -2.03
N ASP A 53 -3.35 -10.22 -0.74
CA ASP A 53 -3.38 -11.35 0.19
C ASP A 53 -4.42 -12.40 -0.24
N ARG A 54 -5.62 -11.97 -0.65
CA ARG A 54 -6.64 -12.87 -1.19
C ARG A 54 -6.18 -13.57 -2.47
N ASN A 55 -5.50 -12.85 -3.36
CA ASN A 55 -4.93 -13.40 -4.58
C ASN A 55 -3.87 -14.47 -4.26
N MET A 56 -2.95 -14.17 -3.35
CA MET A 56 -1.91 -15.11 -2.90
C MET A 56 -2.51 -16.37 -2.26
N VAL A 57 -3.54 -16.24 -1.43
CA VAL A 57 -4.26 -17.40 -0.87
C VAL A 57 -4.87 -18.25 -1.98
N SER A 58 -5.51 -17.62 -2.96
CA SER A 58 -6.12 -18.32 -4.10
C SER A 58 -5.08 -19.06 -4.95
N LEU A 59 -3.92 -18.43 -5.21
CA LEU A 59 -2.80 -19.05 -5.91
C LEU A 59 -2.25 -20.26 -5.14
N LYS A 60 -2.08 -20.15 -3.83
CA LYS A 60 -1.62 -21.26 -2.96
C LYS A 60 -2.59 -22.44 -3.03
N ILE A 61 -3.90 -22.19 -2.91
CA ILE A 61 -4.93 -23.23 -3.03
C ILE A 61 -4.86 -23.90 -4.41
N ALA A 62 -4.78 -23.12 -5.50
CA ALA A 62 -4.70 -23.66 -6.86
C ALA A 62 -3.46 -24.55 -7.07
N ILE A 63 -2.32 -24.17 -6.48
CA ILE A 63 -1.10 -24.98 -6.49
C ILE A 63 -1.33 -26.31 -5.76
N GLU A 64 -1.87 -26.28 -4.55
CA GLU A 64 -2.09 -27.50 -3.74
C GLU A 64 -3.09 -28.46 -4.38
N VAL A 65 -4.18 -27.93 -4.96
CA VAL A 65 -5.13 -28.75 -5.74
C VAL A 65 -4.41 -29.48 -6.89
N LYS A 66 -3.57 -28.77 -7.65
CA LYS A 66 -2.83 -29.37 -8.76
C LYS A 66 -1.78 -30.37 -8.30
N LYS A 67 -1.10 -30.12 -7.18
CA LYS A 67 -0.19 -31.11 -6.58
C LYS A 67 -0.93 -32.39 -6.21
N GLY A 68 -2.14 -32.28 -5.66
CA GLY A 68 -3.01 -33.42 -5.38
C GLY A 68 -3.33 -34.23 -6.64
N LEU A 69 -3.72 -33.57 -7.73
CA LEU A 69 -3.98 -34.23 -9.02
C LEU A 69 -2.76 -34.98 -9.56
N ILE A 70 -1.57 -34.36 -9.50
CA ILE A 70 -0.31 -34.99 -9.91
C ILE A 70 0.00 -36.21 -9.04
N SER A 71 -0.19 -36.12 -7.73
CA SER A 71 0.06 -37.24 -6.81
C SER A 71 -0.81 -38.46 -7.13
N VAL A 72 -2.08 -38.24 -7.45
CA VAL A 72 -3.00 -39.31 -7.90
C VAL A 72 -2.52 -39.92 -9.21
N ALA A 73 -2.18 -39.09 -10.21
CA ALA A 73 -1.67 -39.56 -11.50
C ALA A 73 -0.36 -40.35 -11.37
N GLN A 74 0.58 -39.89 -10.53
CA GLN A 74 1.82 -40.58 -10.23
C GLN A 74 1.58 -41.93 -9.53
N THR A 75 0.66 -41.98 -8.57
CA THR A 75 0.29 -43.23 -7.89
C THR A 75 -0.28 -44.23 -8.90
N GLN A 76 -1.15 -43.78 -9.80
CA GLN A 76 -1.71 -44.61 -10.87
C GLN A 76 -0.65 -45.12 -11.86
N LEU A 77 0.35 -44.31 -12.21
CA LEU A 77 1.49 -44.73 -13.02
C LEU A 77 2.35 -45.78 -12.30
N ALA A 78 2.58 -45.62 -11.00
CA ALA A 78 3.33 -46.56 -10.18
C ALA A 78 2.63 -47.93 -10.06
N VAL A 79 1.30 -47.95 -9.93
CA VAL A 79 0.53 -49.21 -9.94
C VAL A 79 0.62 -49.90 -11.31
N ARG A 80 0.56 -49.14 -12.41
CA ARG A 80 0.70 -49.70 -13.77
C ARG A 80 2.09 -50.29 -14.02
N SER A 81 3.14 -49.71 -13.46
CA SER A 81 4.52 -50.21 -13.63
C SER A 81 4.83 -51.48 -12.83
N GLN A 82 4.01 -51.83 -11.84
CA GLN A 82 4.13 -53.07 -11.06
C GLN A 82 3.49 -54.30 -11.72
N ARG A 83 2.81 -54.13 -12.86
CA ARG A 83 2.13 -55.25 -13.54
C ARG A 83 3.14 -56.29 -14.04
N PRO A 84 2.82 -57.60 -13.96
CA PRO A 84 3.68 -58.66 -14.48
C PRO A 84 3.99 -58.45 -15.97
N ARG A 85 5.18 -58.86 -16.44
CA ARG A 85 5.69 -58.58 -17.82
C ARG A 85 4.70 -58.83 -18.97
N LYS A 86 3.82 -59.82 -18.85
CA LYS A 86 2.81 -60.14 -19.89
C LYS A 86 1.63 -59.14 -19.95
N GLU A 87 1.48 -58.31 -18.92
CA GLU A 87 0.42 -57.32 -18.70
C GLU A 87 0.96 -55.89 -18.59
N LEU A 88 2.23 -55.65 -18.96
CA LEU A 88 2.81 -54.32 -18.90
C LEU A 88 2.13 -53.41 -19.94
N CYS A 89 1.30 -52.49 -19.45
CA CYS A 89 0.46 -51.65 -20.28
C CYS A 89 1.19 -50.40 -20.74
N HIS A 90 1.91 -50.45 -21.87
CA HIS A 90 2.28 -49.25 -22.63
C HIS A 90 1.11 -48.76 -23.48
N ASP A 91 -0.05 -48.62 -22.86
CA ASP A 91 -1.28 -48.27 -23.54
C ASP A 91 -1.40 -46.74 -23.75
N PRO A 92 -2.32 -46.28 -24.61
CA PRO A 92 -2.57 -44.87 -24.82
C PRO A 92 -2.90 -44.10 -23.52
N ALA A 93 -3.53 -44.75 -22.53
CA ALA A 93 -3.88 -44.12 -21.27
C ALA A 93 -2.63 -43.81 -20.41
N GLN A 94 -1.62 -44.70 -20.40
CA GLN A 94 -0.35 -44.44 -19.73
C GLN A 94 0.40 -43.26 -20.36
N VAL A 95 0.40 -43.15 -21.69
CA VAL A 95 1.02 -42.02 -22.40
C VAL A 95 0.31 -40.71 -22.07
N GLN A 96 -1.02 -40.70 -22.08
CA GLN A 96 -1.82 -39.51 -21.73
C GLN A 96 -1.57 -39.08 -20.28
N LEU A 97 -1.53 -40.03 -19.34
CA LEU A 97 -1.30 -39.74 -17.92
C LEU A 97 0.09 -39.12 -17.67
N LEU A 98 1.11 -39.59 -18.39
CA LEU A 98 2.45 -38.98 -18.34
C LEU A 98 2.46 -37.55 -18.91
N ALA A 99 1.77 -37.32 -20.03
CA ALA A 99 1.65 -36.00 -20.62
C ALA A 99 0.91 -35.03 -19.68
N GLU A 100 -0.18 -35.48 -19.06
CA GLU A 100 -0.95 -34.69 -18.09
C GLU A 100 -0.12 -34.33 -16.85
N VAL A 101 0.67 -35.26 -16.31
CA VAL A 101 1.59 -34.97 -15.21
C VAL A 101 2.60 -33.88 -15.60
N GLN A 102 3.17 -33.95 -16.80
CA GLN A 102 4.10 -32.93 -17.29
C GLN A 102 3.42 -31.56 -17.46
N GLU A 103 2.22 -31.53 -18.04
CA GLU A 103 1.46 -30.30 -18.25
C GLU A 103 1.09 -29.62 -16.92
N HIS A 104 0.52 -30.37 -15.97
CA HIS A 104 0.18 -29.81 -14.66
C HIS A 104 1.42 -29.38 -13.88
N SER A 105 2.54 -30.10 -14.02
CA SER A 105 3.82 -29.69 -13.41
C SER A 105 4.31 -28.35 -13.97
N ALA A 106 4.22 -28.16 -15.29
CA ALA A 106 4.54 -26.88 -15.92
C ALA A 106 3.60 -25.76 -15.45
N TYR A 107 2.32 -26.06 -15.27
CA TYR A 107 1.35 -25.11 -14.75
C TYR A 107 1.63 -24.71 -13.30
N ILE A 108 1.95 -25.66 -12.42
CA ILE A 108 2.38 -25.37 -11.04
C ILE A 108 3.59 -24.44 -11.05
N LYS A 109 4.58 -24.69 -11.92
CA LYS A 109 5.76 -23.83 -12.03
C LYS A 109 5.39 -22.39 -12.39
N ARG A 110 4.41 -22.19 -13.29
CA ARG A 110 3.90 -20.86 -13.64
C ARG A 110 3.16 -20.21 -12.47
N LEU A 111 2.26 -20.93 -11.80
CA LEU A 111 1.55 -20.43 -10.62
C LEU A 111 2.52 -20.02 -9.50
N SER A 112 3.55 -20.82 -9.24
CA SER A 112 4.60 -20.47 -8.26
C SER A 112 5.36 -19.20 -8.67
N GLY A 113 5.57 -18.99 -9.97
CA GLY A 113 6.12 -17.73 -10.50
C GLY A 113 5.21 -16.54 -10.19
N TYR A 114 3.91 -16.66 -10.46
CA TYR A 114 2.93 -15.61 -10.12
C TYR A 114 2.84 -15.38 -8.61
N LEU A 115 2.92 -16.41 -7.79
CA LEU A 115 2.92 -16.28 -6.34
C LEU A 115 4.15 -15.51 -5.84
N SER A 116 5.33 -15.77 -6.42
CA SER A 116 6.56 -15.03 -6.11
C SER A 116 6.45 -13.56 -6.52
N GLN A 117 5.88 -13.29 -7.70
CA GLN A 117 5.61 -11.93 -8.15
C GLN A 117 4.64 -11.20 -7.22
N ALA A 118 3.57 -11.90 -6.80
CA ALA A 118 2.58 -11.34 -5.91
C ALA A 118 3.16 -10.99 -4.53
N ASP A 119 4.06 -11.83 -4.00
CA ASP A 119 4.78 -11.57 -2.76
C ASP A 119 5.68 -10.33 -2.86
N MET A 120 6.42 -10.17 -3.96
CA MET A 120 7.24 -8.97 -4.19
C MET A 120 6.40 -7.69 -4.25
N GLU A 121 5.23 -7.75 -4.91
CA GLU A 121 4.29 -6.63 -4.99
C GLU A 121 3.70 -6.31 -3.61
N LEU A 122 3.32 -7.31 -2.82
CA LEU A 122 2.85 -7.13 -1.45
C LEU A 122 3.92 -6.45 -0.57
N GLN A 123 5.18 -6.86 -0.69
CA GLN A 123 6.28 -6.20 0.02
C GLN A 123 6.46 -4.73 -0.40
N ALA A 124 6.27 -4.41 -1.68
CA ALA A 124 6.32 -3.03 -2.17
C ALA A 124 5.16 -2.20 -1.61
N LEU A 125 3.94 -2.74 -1.61
CA LEU A 125 2.76 -2.08 -1.03
C LEU A 125 2.95 -1.80 0.47
N ASN A 126 3.45 -2.77 1.24
CA ASN A 126 3.73 -2.59 2.67
C ASN A 126 4.77 -1.48 2.93
N ARG A 127 5.79 -1.33 2.07
CA ARG A 127 6.74 -0.22 2.17
C ARG A 127 6.08 1.12 1.89
N THR A 128 5.21 1.19 0.87
CA THR A 128 4.44 2.39 0.56
C THR A 128 3.49 2.76 1.69
N GLN A 129 2.83 1.77 2.31
CA GLN A 129 1.98 1.98 3.49
C GLN A 129 2.76 2.69 4.61
N LEU A 130 3.88 2.10 5.05
CA LEU A 130 4.71 2.67 6.11
C LEU A 130 5.20 4.09 5.78
N PHE A 131 5.58 4.31 4.52
CA PHE A 131 5.99 5.63 4.05
C PHE A 131 4.85 6.65 4.14
N LEU A 132 3.64 6.30 3.71
CA LEU A 132 2.47 7.18 3.78
C LEU A 132 2.08 7.46 5.23
N GLU A 133 2.06 6.45 6.10
CA GLU A 133 1.76 6.60 7.53
C GLU A 133 2.73 7.59 8.20
N GLN A 134 4.04 7.44 7.94
CA GLN A 134 5.04 8.39 8.44
C GLN A 134 4.80 9.80 7.90
N LYS A 135 4.51 9.95 6.61
CA LYS A 135 4.25 11.27 6.01
C LYS A 135 3.01 11.95 6.57
N ILE A 136 1.95 11.19 6.81
CA ILE A 136 0.72 11.67 7.44
C ILE A 136 1.02 12.14 8.87
N GLN A 137 1.81 11.37 9.62
CA GLN A 137 2.22 11.74 10.98
C GLN A 137 3.04 13.04 11.00
N ASP A 138 4.07 13.14 10.15
CA ASP A 138 4.89 14.36 10.01
C ASP A 138 4.01 15.57 9.66
N LYS A 139 3.06 15.39 8.75
CA LYS A 139 2.14 16.45 8.31
C LYS A 139 1.18 16.87 9.42
N SER A 140 0.67 15.91 10.20
CA SER A 140 -0.19 16.18 11.35
C SER A 140 0.55 17.01 12.40
N LEU A 141 1.81 16.68 12.69
CA LEU A 141 2.63 17.45 13.62
C LEU A 141 2.86 18.89 13.11
N SER A 142 3.16 19.05 11.81
CA SER A 142 3.30 20.38 11.20
C SER A 142 2.02 21.20 11.33
N LEU A 143 0.85 20.59 11.10
CA LEU A 143 -0.45 21.25 11.23
C LEU A 143 -0.74 21.69 12.67
N ASP A 144 -0.39 20.86 13.66
CA ASP A 144 -0.59 21.19 15.07
C ASP A 144 0.27 22.41 15.48
N ILE A 145 1.51 22.47 14.98
CA ILE A 145 2.42 23.61 15.20
C ILE A 145 1.87 24.86 14.50
N ASP A 146 1.52 24.77 13.23
CA ASP A 146 1.02 25.91 12.45
C ASP A 146 -0.26 26.49 13.06
N GLN A 147 -1.18 25.64 13.52
CA GLN A 147 -2.40 26.07 14.21
C GLN A 147 -2.11 26.74 15.56
N ALA A 148 -1.16 26.22 16.34
CA ALA A 148 -0.77 26.83 17.60
C ALA A 148 -0.17 28.24 17.38
N ILE A 149 0.71 28.38 16.39
CA ILE A 149 1.31 29.67 16.00
C ILE A 149 0.23 30.64 15.52
N TYR A 150 -0.72 30.17 14.70
CA TYR A 150 -1.84 30.97 14.24
C TYR A 150 -2.61 31.54 15.43
N VAL A 151 -3.06 30.71 16.37
CA VAL A 151 -3.78 31.17 17.57
C VAL A 151 -2.98 32.23 18.36
N GLN A 152 -1.67 32.04 18.55
CA GLN A 152 -0.81 33.00 19.25
C GLN A 152 -0.71 34.35 18.53
N LEU A 153 -0.59 34.34 17.20
CA LEU A 153 -0.52 35.56 16.38
C LEU A 153 -1.81 36.39 16.54
N PHE A 154 -2.98 35.73 16.52
CA PHE A 154 -4.27 36.40 16.68
C PHE A 154 -4.53 36.88 18.12
N GLN A 155 -4.06 36.14 19.14
CA GLN A 155 -4.10 36.62 20.54
C GLN A 155 -3.21 37.85 20.74
N THR A 156 -2.02 37.87 20.13
CA THR A 156 -1.10 39.01 20.21
C THR A 156 -1.74 40.26 19.59
N ILE A 157 -2.37 40.14 18.41
CA ILE A 157 -3.10 41.25 17.77
C ILE A 157 -4.21 41.81 18.68
N ALA A 158 -4.95 40.94 19.39
CA ALA A 158 -6.04 41.36 20.29
C ALA A 158 -5.56 42.05 21.59
N VAL A 159 -4.32 41.84 22.01
CA VAL A 159 -3.74 42.54 23.16
C VAL A 159 -3.29 43.96 22.81
N TYR A 160 -2.92 44.23 21.55
CA TYR A 160 -2.54 45.56 21.05
C TYR A 160 -3.74 46.40 20.54
N THR A 161 -4.98 45.96 20.79
CA THR A 161 -6.21 46.72 20.45
C THR A 161 -6.74 47.61 21.59
N PHE A 162 -5.92 47.93 22.60
CA PHE A 162 -6.22 48.89 23.68
C PHE A 162 -5.28 50.08 23.68
#